data_AF-A0AAV3J426-F1
#
_entry.id   AF-A0AAV3J426-F1
#
_cell.length_a   1.000
_cell.length_b   1.000
_cell.length_c   1.000
_cell.angle_alpha   90.00
_cell.angle_beta   90.00
_cell.angle_gamma   90.00
#
_symmetry.space_group_name_H-M   'P 1'
#
loop_
_entity.id
_entity.type
_entity.pdbx_description
1 polymer ?
#
loop_
_entity_poly.entity_id
_entity_poly.type
_entity_poly.pdbx_seq_one_letter_code
_entity_poly.pdbx_strand_id
1 'polypeptide(L)'
;MSVSIIEEIKINLVNYLIRWKKQIASALAVLTVLLLFIIIQRATLNNSAWLQGNWTNQSVDYSFKAKNKGFTKWAIKRKGLFVLKHAWVTVNSNKKRIILTDDGNTVEYQVTKLDRNHLKLEIMKNGKSKNSLKLQKE
;
A
#
# COMPACT_ATOMS: atom_id res chain seq x y z
N MET A 1 6.59 63.60 21.63
CA MET A 1 7.66 62.60 21.44
C MET A 1 7.27 61.19 21.94
N SER A 2 6.40 61.06 22.95
CA SER A 2 5.93 59.75 23.47
C SER A 2 4.91 59.02 22.60
N VAL A 3 4.01 59.74 21.90
CA VAL A 3 2.93 59.14 21.10
C VAL A 3 3.46 58.35 19.89
N SER A 4 4.46 58.87 19.18
CA SER A 4 5.06 58.19 18.02
C SER A 4 5.79 56.89 18.40
N ILE A 5 6.45 56.87 19.56
CA ILE A 5 7.12 55.67 20.10
C ILE A 5 6.10 54.57 20.40
N ILE A 6 4.94 54.94 20.97
CA ILE A 6 3.86 53.99 21.29
C ILE A 6 3.24 53.40 20.00
N GLU A 7 3.06 54.21 18.96
CA GLU A 7 2.57 53.73 17.66
C GLU A 7 3.57 52.78 16.98
N GLU A 8 4.86 53.10 17.03
CA GLU A 8 5.92 52.26 16.47
C GLU A 8 6.01 50.90 17.19
N ILE A 9 5.91 50.89 18.51
CA ILE A 9 5.84 49.66 19.31
C ILE A 9 4.62 48.82 18.90
N LYS A 10 3.44 49.43 18.74
CA LYS A 10 2.22 48.72 18.31
C LYS A 10 2.38 48.09 16.93
N ILE A 11 2.92 48.83 15.96
CA ILE A 11 3.15 48.35 14.60
C ILE A 11 4.12 47.16 14.61
N ASN A 12 5.21 47.26 15.36
CA ASN A 12 6.19 46.17 15.47
C ASN A 12 5.58 44.92 16.13
N LEU A 13 4.75 45.09 17.15
CA LEU A 13 4.03 43.98 17.79
C LEU A 13 3.05 43.29 16.84
N VAL A 14 2.30 44.08 16.06
CA VAL A 14 1.37 43.56 15.04
C VAL A 14 2.14 42.80 13.95
N ASN A 15 3.25 43.35 13.47
CA ASN A 15 4.10 42.70 12.47
C ASN A 15 4.70 41.39 13.00
N TYR A 16 5.13 41.37 14.26
CA TYR A 16 5.63 40.17 14.92
C TYR A 16 4.55 39.10 15.04
N LEU A 17 3.33 39.48 15.47
CA LEU A 17 2.17 38.60 15.54
C LEU A 17 1.80 38.00 14.18
N ILE A 18 1.79 38.81 13.11
CA ILE A 18 1.50 38.34 11.75
C ILE A 18 2.58 37.35 11.29
N ARG A 19 3.86 37.64 11.55
CA ARG A 19 4.98 36.76 11.20
C ARG A 19 4.92 35.42 11.94
N TRP A 20 4.63 35.45 13.23
CA TRP A 20 4.44 34.24 14.04
C TRP A 20 3.27 33.40 13.55
N LYS A 21 2.11 34.01 13.26
CA LYS A 21 0.96 33.30 12.69
C LYS A 21 1.29 32.63 11.36
N LYS A 22 2.04 33.32 10.47
CA LYS A 22 2.50 32.75 9.21
C LYS A 22 3.44 31.56 9.43
N GLN A 23 4.36 31.65 10.38
CA GLN A 23 5.28 30.55 10.72
C GLN A 23 4.56 29.33 11.29
N ILE A 24 3.59 29.53 12.18
CA ILE A 24 2.75 28.44 12.70
C ILE A 24 1.97 27.78 11.56
N ALA A 25 1.35 28.59 10.70
CA ALA A 25 0.60 28.07 9.56
C ALA A 25 1.49 27.27 8.59
N SER A 26 2.70 27.74 8.31
CA SER A 26 3.65 27.02 7.45
C SER A 26 4.12 25.71 8.09
N ALA A 27 4.41 25.71 9.39
CA ALA A 27 4.78 24.51 10.11
C ALA A 27 3.65 23.47 10.10
N LEU A 28 2.41 23.92 10.32
CA LEU A 28 1.23 23.05 10.27
C LEU A 28 1.00 22.48 8.86
N ALA A 29 1.22 23.28 7.81
CA ALA A 29 1.12 22.82 6.43
C ALA A 29 2.14 21.71 6.12
N VAL A 30 3.40 21.88 6.54
CA VAL A 30 4.44 20.85 6.39
C VAL A 30 4.08 19.58 7.16
N LEU A 31 3.63 19.71 8.41
CA LEU A 31 3.21 18.56 9.22
C LEU A 31 2.05 17.80 8.56
N THR A 32 1.08 18.53 7.99
CA THR A 32 -0.07 17.94 7.31
C THR A 32 0.37 17.13 6.08
N VAL A 33 1.28 17.67 5.28
CA VAL A 33 1.84 16.95 4.11
C VAL A 33 2.56 15.68 4.53
N LEU A 34 3.35 15.71 5.61
CA LEU A 34 4.04 14.53 6.14
C LEU A 34 3.04 13.46 6.62
N LEU A 35 1.98 13.86 7.32
CA LEU A 35 0.93 12.95 7.76
C LEU A 35 0.19 12.31 6.57
N LEU A 36 -0.13 13.10 5.53
CA LEU A 36 -0.73 12.58 4.30
C LEU A 36 0.18 11.55 3.62
N PHE A 37 1.49 11.79 3.56
CA PHE A 37 2.44 10.84 2.97
C PHE A 37 2.44 9.51 3.73
N ILE A 38 2.40 9.53 5.07
CA ILE A 38 2.31 8.32 5.90
C ILE A 38 1.00 7.56 5.63
N ILE A 39 -0.12 8.27 5.51
CA ILE A 39 -1.43 7.66 5.22
C ILE A 39 -1.41 7.00 3.83
N ILE A 40 -0.88 7.69 2.82
CA ILE A 40 -0.76 7.16 1.46
C ILE A 40 0.13 5.91 1.45
N GLN A 41 1.28 5.94 2.12
CA GLN A 41 2.18 4.78 2.24
C GLN A 41 1.53 3.58 2.93
N ARG A 42 0.72 3.80 3.98
CA ARG A 42 -0.03 2.72 4.63
C ARG A 42 -1.13 2.17 3.73
N ALA A 43 -1.84 3.04 3.01
CA ALA A 43 -2.86 2.62 2.06
C ALA A 43 -2.25 1.78 0.92
N THR A 44 -1.10 2.17 0.39
CA THR A 44 -0.40 1.41 -0.66
C THR A 44 0.12 0.06 -0.16
N LEU A 45 0.64 -0.03 1.06
CA LEU A 45 1.04 -1.32 1.66
C LEU A 45 -0.16 -2.26 1.88
N ASN A 46 -1.29 -1.71 2.33
CA ASN A 46 -2.52 -2.49 2.51
C ASN A 46 -3.27 -2.79 1.21
N ASN A 47 -2.79 -2.30 0.05
CA ASN A 47 -3.45 -2.58 -1.23
C ASN A 47 -3.46 -4.05 -1.60
N SER A 48 -2.65 -4.90 -0.97
CA SER A 48 -2.70 -6.36 -1.18
C SER A 48 -3.63 -7.08 -0.21
N ALA A 49 -4.20 -6.40 0.80
CA ALA A 49 -5.03 -7.03 1.83
C ALA A 49 -6.28 -7.72 1.25
N TRP A 50 -6.82 -7.24 0.13
CA TRP A 50 -7.97 -7.88 -0.52
C TRP A 50 -7.70 -9.31 -0.99
N LEU A 51 -6.43 -9.67 -1.22
CA LEU A 51 -6.01 -11.01 -1.65
C LEU A 51 -6.17 -12.04 -0.53
N GLN A 52 -6.22 -11.61 0.73
CA GLN A 52 -6.40 -12.50 1.88
C GLN A 52 -7.67 -13.35 1.74
N GLY A 53 -7.51 -14.66 1.91
CA GLY A 53 -8.62 -15.62 1.92
C GLY A 53 -8.42 -16.79 0.95
N ASN A 54 -9.49 -17.55 0.79
CA ASN A 54 -9.57 -18.67 -0.12
C ASN A 54 -10.21 -18.22 -1.45
N TRP A 55 -9.71 -18.80 -2.54
CA TRP A 55 -10.11 -18.49 -3.90
C TRP A 55 -10.20 -19.78 -4.69
N THR A 56 -11.33 -20.01 -5.32
CA THR A 56 -11.66 -21.29 -5.96
C THR A 56 -12.13 -21.08 -7.39
N ASN A 57 -11.93 -22.09 -8.22
CA ASN A 57 -12.63 -22.25 -9.49
C ASN A 57 -12.77 -23.74 -9.77
N GLN A 58 -14.01 -24.22 -9.78
CA GLN A 58 -14.34 -25.62 -10.03
C GLN A 58 -13.48 -26.56 -9.17
N SER A 59 -12.44 -27.16 -9.76
CA SER A 59 -11.57 -28.18 -9.14
C SER A 59 -10.24 -27.62 -8.60
N VAL A 60 -10.08 -26.30 -8.54
CA VAL A 60 -8.84 -25.63 -8.12
C VAL A 60 -9.13 -24.66 -6.99
N ASP A 61 -8.54 -24.90 -5.82
CA ASP A 61 -8.54 -24.00 -4.68
C ASP A 61 -7.13 -23.43 -4.45
N TYR A 62 -7.09 -22.15 -4.12
CA TYR A 62 -5.92 -21.43 -3.66
C TYR A 62 -6.25 -20.67 -2.38
N SER A 63 -5.31 -20.66 -1.44
CA SER A 63 -5.40 -19.83 -0.23
C SER A 63 -4.20 -18.90 -0.18
N PHE A 64 -4.45 -17.61 -0.01
CA PHE A 64 -3.42 -16.59 0.21
C PHE A 64 -3.53 -16.06 1.63
N LYS A 65 -2.44 -16.18 2.39
CA LYS A 65 -2.38 -15.72 3.78
C LYS A 65 -1.17 -14.82 4.02
N ALA A 66 -1.43 -13.58 4.43
CA ALA A 66 -0.39 -12.67 4.86
C ALA A 66 0.31 -13.19 6.12
N LYS A 67 1.63 -13.02 6.16
CA LYS A 67 2.51 -13.42 7.27
C LYS A 67 2.91 -12.24 8.14
N ASN A 68 2.62 -11.01 7.71
CA ASN A 68 2.91 -9.79 8.45
C ASN A 68 1.79 -8.75 8.27
N LYS A 69 1.70 -7.81 9.21
CA LYS A 69 0.68 -6.73 9.21
C LYS A 69 0.76 -5.81 8.00
N GLY A 70 1.93 -5.70 7.37
CA GLY A 70 2.15 -4.86 6.18
C GLY A 70 1.84 -5.55 4.85
N PHE A 71 1.33 -6.79 4.86
CA PHE A 71 0.96 -7.54 3.65
C PHE A 71 2.06 -7.62 2.57
N THR A 72 3.33 -7.63 2.98
CA THR A 72 4.49 -7.78 2.09
C THR A 72 5.00 -9.20 2.02
N LYS A 73 4.63 -10.06 2.98
CA LYS A 73 4.94 -11.49 3.02
C LYS A 73 3.67 -12.32 3.00
N TRP A 74 3.64 -13.34 2.17
CA TRP A 74 2.49 -14.21 1.98
C TRP A 74 2.87 -15.68 1.99
N ALA A 75 1.92 -16.52 2.36
CA ALA A 75 1.96 -17.94 2.06
C ALA A 75 0.84 -18.28 1.08
N ILE A 76 1.18 -19.09 0.10
CA ILE A 76 0.28 -19.55 -0.95
C ILE A 76 0.10 -21.06 -0.78
N LYS A 77 -1.16 -21.48 -0.71
CA LYS A 77 -1.53 -22.89 -0.71
C LYS A 77 -2.37 -23.20 -1.94
N ARG A 78 -2.28 -24.43 -2.43
CA ARG A 78 -3.17 -25.02 -3.44
C ARG A 78 -3.62 -26.38 -2.93
N LYS A 79 -4.92 -26.70 -2.94
CA LYS A 79 -5.45 -27.94 -2.37
C LYS A 79 -5.00 -28.17 -0.93
N GLY A 80 -4.99 -27.10 -0.13
CA GLY A 80 -4.50 -27.10 1.26
C GLY A 80 -2.97 -27.24 1.45
N LEU A 81 -2.21 -27.60 0.41
CA LEU A 81 -0.77 -27.80 0.44
C LEU A 81 -0.01 -26.51 0.12
N PHE A 82 1.09 -26.24 0.82
CA PHE A 82 1.91 -25.06 0.52
C PHE A 82 2.60 -25.21 -0.83
N VAL A 83 2.31 -24.28 -1.74
CA VAL A 83 3.07 -24.10 -2.98
C VAL A 83 4.15 -23.05 -2.82
N LEU A 84 3.94 -22.06 -1.93
CA LEU A 84 4.96 -21.11 -1.50
C LEU A 84 4.77 -20.79 -0.01
N LYS A 85 5.80 -21.00 0.81
CA LYS A 85 5.74 -20.72 2.27
C LYS A 85 6.07 -19.26 2.60
N HIS A 86 7.01 -18.68 1.85
CA HIS A 86 7.52 -17.32 2.05
C HIS A 86 7.57 -16.59 0.70
N ALA A 87 6.42 -16.07 0.29
CA ALA A 87 6.30 -15.26 -0.90
C ALA A 87 6.45 -13.77 -0.54
N TRP A 88 7.33 -13.06 -1.24
CA TRP A 88 7.47 -11.63 -1.13
C TRP A 88 6.67 -10.92 -2.22
N VAL A 89 6.06 -9.80 -1.87
CA VAL A 89 5.41 -8.92 -2.85
C VAL A 89 6.49 -8.11 -3.56
N THR A 90 6.77 -8.44 -4.82
CA THR A 90 7.78 -7.77 -5.65
C THR A 90 7.20 -6.55 -6.38
N VAL A 91 5.92 -6.61 -6.75
CA VAL A 91 5.20 -5.46 -7.32
C VAL A 91 3.82 -5.40 -6.66
N ASN A 92 3.49 -4.23 -6.10
CA ASN A 92 2.15 -3.88 -5.62
C ASN A 92 1.75 -2.56 -6.27
N SER A 93 1.20 -2.65 -7.48
CA SER A 93 0.82 -1.44 -8.21
C SER A 93 -0.60 -1.00 -7.85
N ASN A 94 -0.85 0.31 -7.92
CA ASN A 94 -2.20 0.88 -7.80
C ASN A 94 -3.21 0.30 -8.83
N LYS A 95 -2.72 -0.42 -9.85
CA LYS A 95 -3.52 -1.10 -10.89
C LYS A 95 -4.06 -2.48 -10.46
N LYS A 96 -4.10 -2.77 -9.15
CA LYS A 96 -4.64 -4.01 -8.55
C LYS A 96 -3.88 -5.30 -8.92
N ARG A 97 -2.65 -5.18 -9.40
CA ARG A 97 -1.76 -6.30 -9.74
C ARG A 97 -0.70 -6.48 -8.65
N ILE A 98 -0.60 -7.72 -8.16
CA ILE A 98 0.34 -8.17 -7.13
C ILE A 98 1.21 -9.26 -7.76
N ILE A 99 2.53 -9.16 -7.63
CA ILE A 99 3.47 -10.22 -8.02
C ILE A 99 4.09 -10.81 -6.77
N LEU A 100 3.93 -12.12 -6.59
CA LEU A 100 4.44 -12.89 -5.46
C LEU A 100 5.53 -13.85 -5.94
N THR A 101 6.72 -13.78 -5.36
CA THR A 101 7.88 -14.64 -5.70
C THR A 101 8.56 -15.15 -4.43
N ASP A 102 9.31 -16.24 -4.52
CA ASP A 102 10.26 -16.62 -3.48
C ASP A 102 11.67 -16.08 -3.80
N ASP A 103 12.58 -16.15 -2.82
CA ASP A 103 13.98 -15.69 -2.97
C ASP A 103 14.78 -16.52 -4.01
N GLY A 104 14.18 -17.59 -4.57
CA GLY A 104 14.76 -18.44 -5.62
C GLY A 104 14.29 -18.11 -7.05
N ASN A 105 13.38 -17.14 -7.25
CA ASN A 105 12.95 -16.53 -8.51
C ASN A 105 12.54 -17.45 -9.69
N THR A 106 12.30 -18.74 -9.47
CA THR A 106 11.96 -19.64 -10.58
C THR A 106 10.47 -19.64 -10.93
N VAL A 107 9.60 -19.29 -9.97
CA VAL A 107 8.15 -19.26 -10.18
C VAL A 107 7.56 -17.96 -9.62
N GLU A 108 6.82 -17.24 -10.47
CA GLU A 108 6.09 -16.04 -10.08
C GLU A 108 4.59 -16.31 -10.08
N TYR A 109 3.91 -15.85 -9.04
CA TYR A 109 2.45 -15.84 -8.98
C TYR A 109 1.98 -14.41 -9.16
N GLN A 110 1.41 -14.13 -10.32
CA GLN A 110 0.90 -12.81 -10.68
C GLN A 110 -0.61 -12.80 -10.49
N VAL A 111 -1.08 -11.99 -9.55
CA VAL A 111 -2.48 -11.89 -9.20
C VAL A 111 -3.00 -10.53 -9.67
N THR A 112 -4.07 -10.53 -10.45
CA THR A 112 -4.76 -9.33 -10.90
C THR A 112 -6.18 -9.35 -10.37
N LYS A 113 -6.57 -8.34 -9.59
CA LYS A 113 -7.96 -8.19 -9.14
C LYS A 113 -8.86 -7.82 -10.32
N LEU A 114 -9.91 -8.60 -10.53
CA LEU A 114 -10.94 -8.28 -11.52
C LEU A 114 -12.02 -7.43 -10.85
N ASP A 115 -12.59 -7.94 -9.75
CA ASP A 115 -13.58 -7.24 -8.94
C ASP A 115 -13.43 -7.61 -7.44
N ARG A 116 -14.48 -7.41 -6.62
CA ARG A 116 -14.43 -7.70 -5.18
C ARG A 116 -14.28 -9.20 -4.89
N ASN A 117 -14.88 -10.05 -5.72
CA ASN A 117 -15.00 -11.48 -5.52
C ASN A 117 -14.26 -12.30 -6.59
N HIS A 118 -13.68 -11.67 -7.61
CA HIS A 118 -12.93 -12.38 -8.64
C HIS A 118 -11.53 -11.84 -8.83
N LEU A 119 -10.60 -12.75 -9.11
CA LEU A 119 -9.23 -12.44 -9.50
C LEU A 119 -8.77 -13.32 -10.67
N LYS A 120 -7.74 -12.85 -11.37
CA LYS A 120 -6.98 -13.62 -12.35
C LYS A 120 -5.64 -13.97 -11.73
N LEU A 121 -5.29 -15.26 -11.72
CA LEU A 121 -4.01 -15.80 -11.27
C LEU A 121 -3.23 -16.29 -12.49
N GLU A 122 -2.03 -15.77 -12.68
CA GLU A 122 -1.09 -16.20 -13.71
C GLU A 122 0.17 -16.76 -13.03
N ILE A 123 0.53 -17.98 -13.40
CA ILE A 123 1.73 -18.63 -12.88
C ILE A 123 2.79 -18.58 -13.97
N MET A 124 3.85 -17.83 -13.72
CA MET A 124 4.97 -17.70 -14.64
C MET A 124 6.15 -18.53 -14.15
N LYS A 125 6.83 -19.21 -15.08
CA LYS A 125 8.08 -19.92 -14.80
C LYS A 125 9.12 -19.42 -15.79
N ASN A 126 10.25 -18.91 -15.29
CA ASN A 126 11.33 -18.36 -16.12
C ASN A 126 10.81 -17.32 -17.14
N GLY A 127 9.94 -16.41 -16.73
CA GLY A 127 9.39 -15.35 -17.60
C GLY A 127 8.34 -15.81 -18.64
N LYS A 128 8.01 -17.11 -18.71
CA LYS A 128 6.94 -17.62 -19.58
C LYS A 128 5.68 -17.94 -18.78
N SER A 129 4.53 -17.47 -19.25
CA SER A 129 3.23 -17.81 -18.64
C SER A 129 2.96 -19.29 -18.85
N LYS A 130 2.80 -20.04 -17.75
CA LYS A 130 2.52 -21.47 -17.80
C LYS A 130 1.03 -21.75 -17.75
N ASN A 131 0.31 -21.02 -16.91
CA ASN A 131 -1.13 -21.19 -16.68
C ASN A 131 -1.78 -19.88 -16.29
N SER A 132 -3.02 -19.68 -16.74
CA SER A 132 -3.87 -18.57 -16.33
C SER A 132 -5.21 -19.10 -15.83
N LEU A 133 -5.63 -18.65 -14.65
CA LEU A 133 -6.85 -19.07 -13.98
C LEU A 133 -7.65 -17.84 -13.56
N LYS A 134 -8.97 -17.87 -13.72
CA LYS A 134 -9.86 -16.96 -13.01
C LYS A 134 -10.35 -17.66 -11.76
N LEU A 135 -10.24 -17.02 -10.60
CA LEU A 135 -10.67 -17.58 -9.32
C LEU A 135 -11.71 -16.66 -8.70
N GLN A 136 -12.71 -17.26 -8.06
CA GLN A 136 -13.75 -16.61 -7.28
C GLN A 136 -13.43 -16.75 -5.79
N LYS A 137 -13.80 -15.75 -4.99
CA LYS A 137 -13.65 -15.80 -3.54
C LYS A 137 -14.66 -16.79 -2.95
N GLU A 138 -14.16 -17.66 -2.07
CA GLU A 138 -15.00 -18.55 -1.26
C GLU A 138 -15.79 -17.75 -0.20
#